data_AF-A0A1C4WY48-F1
#
_entry.id   AF-A0A1C4WY48-F1
#
_cell.length_a   1.000
_cell.length_b   1.000
_cell.length_c   1.000
_cell.angle_alpha   90.00
_cell.angle_beta   90.00
_cell.angle_gamma   90.00
#
_symmetry.space_group_name_H-M   'P 1'
#
loop_
_entity.id
_entity.type
_entity.pdbx_description
1 polymer ?
#
loop_
_entity_poly.entity_id
_entity_poly.type
_entity_poly.pdbx_seq_one_letter_code
_entity_poly.pdbx_strand_id
1 'polypeptide(L)'
;MTHQAPLIPRTDGPDIWRRFRLDGSHRINAAPWEDARARGEPVGTCRNPTAGKACGGYLKPGKPYRVDRIDWYPTTCGTCGNEAAARGPSPPRRRKR
;
A
#
# COMPACT_ATOMS: atom_id res chain seq x y z
N MET A 1 -0.16 7.29 -25.55
CA MET A 1 -1.00 6.86 -24.41
C MET A 1 -0.26 5.70 -23.74
N THR A 2 0.51 5.97 -22.68
CA THR A 2 1.28 4.92 -21.99
C THR A 2 0.35 4.17 -21.05
N HIS A 3 -0.03 2.94 -21.46
CA HIS A 3 -0.66 1.97 -20.58
C HIS A 3 0.32 1.63 -19.44
N GLN A 4 0.12 2.27 -18.28
CA GLN A 4 0.78 1.86 -17.04
C GLN A 4 0.01 0.64 -16.54
N ALA A 5 0.52 -0.55 -16.85
CA ALA A 5 -0.03 -1.79 -16.31
C ALA A 5 0.02 -1.71 -14.77
N PRO A 6 -1.08 -1.99 -14.04
CA PRO A 6 -1.06 -1.97 -12.58
C PRO A 6 -0.11 -3.08 -12.11
N LEU A 7 1.08 -2.69 -11.66
CA LEU A 7 2.11 -3.60 -11.17
C LEU A 7 1.60 -4.35 -9.93
N ILE A 8 1.16 -5.58 -10.21
CA ILE A 8 1.17 -6.82 -9.43
C ILE A 8 0.92 -6.68 -7.91
N PRO A 9 -0.19 -7.24 -7.39
CA PRO A 9 -0.43 -7.32 -5.96
C PRO A 9 0.52 -8.33 -5.31
N ARG A 10 1.49 -7.86 -4.51
CA ARG A 10 2.12 -8.74 -3.53
C ARG A 10 1.14 -8.93 -2.37
N THR A 11 0.71 -10.17 -2.19
CA THR A 11 -0.14 -10.61 -1.07
C THR A 11 0.53 -10.35 0.28
N ASP A 12 1.86 -10.40 0.31
CA ASP A 12 2.70 -9.86 1.37
C ASP A 12 2.97 -8.40 1.05
N GLY A 13 2.06 -7.54 1.48
CA GLY A 13 2.16 -6.11 1.24
C GLY A 13 3.53 -5.55 1.68
N PRO A 14 3.94 -4.39 1.14
CA PRO A 14 5.13 -3.70 1.62
C PRO A 14 5.09 -3.54 3.15
N ASP A 15 6.24 -3.39 3.81
CA ASP A 15 6.35 -3.17 5.26
C ASP A 15 5.88 -1.75 5.65
N ILE A 16 4.60 -1.49 5.37
CA ILE A 16 3.84 -0.31 5.76
C ILE A 16 3.74 -0.32 7.28
N TRP A 17 4.06 0.78 7.94
CA TRP A 17 4.07 0.83 9.39
C TRP A 17 2.68 0.61 9.99
N ARG A 18 2.62 0.03 11.19
CA ARG A 18 1.36 -0.32 11.87
C ARG A 18 0.39 0.86 12.01
N ARG A 19 0.89 2.10 12.15
CA ARG A 19 0.07 3.32 12.24
C ARG A 19 -0.84 3.57 11.02
N PHE A 20 -0.49 3.01 9.86
CA PHE A 20 -1.28 3.11 8.63
C PHE A 20 -2.18 1.90 8.39
N ARG A 21 -2.12 0.90 9.26
CA ARG A 21 -2.93 -0.31 9.18
C ARG A 21 -4.14 -0.17 10.10
N LEU A 22 -5.20 -0.90 9.78
CA LEU A 22 -6.30 -1.16 10.71
C LEU A 22 -5.81 -2.09 11.82
N ASP A 23 -6.29 -1.87 13.04
CA ASP A 23 -5.90 -2.67 14.20
C ASP A 23 -6.16 -4.16 13.95
N GLY A 24 -5.19 -5.01 14.34
CA GLY A 24 -5.24 -6.46 14.11
C GLY A 24 -5.27 -6.90 12.63
N SER A 25 -4.97 -6.02 11.67
CA SER A 25 -5.08 -6.32 10.25
C SER A 25 -3.86 -5.86 9.42
N HIS A 26 -3.69 -6.48 8.26
CA HIS A 26 -2.78 -5.99 7.21
C HIS A 26 -3.46 -4.98 6.26
N ARG A 27 -4.72 -4.64 6.54
CA ARG A 27 -5.50 -3.69 5.73
C ARG A 27 -5.13 -2.25 6.08
N ILE A 28 -5.14 -1.39 5.09
CA ILE A 28 -4.77 0.02 5.26
C ILE A 28 -5.95 0.84 5.77
N ASN A 29 -5.69 1.74 6.72
CA ASN A 29 -6.63 2.74 7.15
C ASN A 29 -6.52 3.97 6.23
N ALA A 30 -7.63 4.38 5.61
CA ALA A 30 -7.67 5.45 4.62
C ALA A 30 -7.25 6.81 5.19
N ALA A 31 -7.73 7.16 6.38
CA ALA A 31 -7.50 8.48 6.97
C ALA A 31 -6.01 8.79 7.22
N PRO A 32 -5.23 7.96 7.94
CA PRO A 32 -3.81 8.22 8.14
C PRO A 32 -3.01 8.10 6.83
N TRP A 33 -3.49 7.31 5.86
CA TRP A 33 -2.85 7.22 4.55
C TRP A 33 -2.95 8.52 3.76
N GLU A 34 -4.15 9.09 3.70
CA GLU A 34 -4.38 10.35 3.01
C GLU A 34 -3.64 11.52 3.67
N ASP A 35 -3.58 11.55 5.01
CA ASP A 35 -2.79 12.53 5.76
C ASP A 35 -1.29 12.41 5.45
N ALA A 36 -0.72 11.20 5.48
CA ALA A 36 0.69 11.00 5.11
C ALA A 36 0.96 11.38 3.65
N ARG A 37 0.02 11.10 2.74
CA ARG A 37 0.14 11.53 1.33
C ARG A 37 0.10 13.05 1.20
N ALA A 38 -0.77 13.74 1.93
CA ALA A 38 -0.85 15.20 1.93
C ALA A 38 0.44 15.83 2.48
N ARG A 39 1.06 15.20 3.48
CA ARG A 39 2.32 15.65 4.10
C ARG A 39 3.58 15.19 3.36
N GLY A 40 3.45 14.30 2.38
CA GLY A 40 4.59 13.66 1.73
C GLY A 40 5.40 12.76 2.67
N GLU A 41 4.79 12.27 3.75
CA GLU A 41 5.44 11.42 4.75
C GLU A 41 5.63 9.99 4.26
N PRO A 42 6.69 9.31 4.71
CA PRO A 42 6.88 7.90 4.45
C PRO A 42 5.83 7.05 5.19
N VAL A 43 5.33 6.03 4.49
CA VAL A 43 4.34 5.09 5.03
C VAL A 43 4.91 3.75 5.44
N GLY A 44 6.18 3.49 5.14
CA GLY A 44 6.82 2.23 5.46
C GLY A 44 8.26 2.15 4.97
N THR A 45 8.81 0.95 5.06
CA THR A 45 10.18 0.65 4.63
C THR A 45 10.18 -0.47 3.59
N CYS A 46 10.96 -0.30 2.53
CA CYS A 46 11.05 -1.28 1.45
C CYS A 46 11.91 -2.47 1.88
N ARG A 47 11.25 -3.63 2.07
CA ARG A 47 11.90 -4.92 2.38
C ARG A 47 12.07 -5.84 1.16
N ASN A 48 12.08 -5.30 -0.07
CA ASN A 48 12.03 -6.09 -1.30
C ASN A 48 12.97 -7.33 -1.27
N PRO A 49 12.43 -8.57 -1.27
CA PRO A 49 13.25 -9.79 -1.27
C PRO A 49 13.75 -10.17 -2.67
N THR A 50 13.17 -9.63 -3.74
CA THR A 50 13.46 -10.05 -5.13
C THR A 50 14.80 -9.56 -5.66
N ALA A 51 15.44 -8.62 -4.95
CA ALA A 51 16.78 -8.14 -5.26
C ALA A 51 17.87 -8.75 -4.36
N GLY A 52 17.56 -9.79 -3.57
CA GLY A 52 18.52 -10.42 -2.64
C GLY A 52 18.90 -9.57 -1.42
N LYS A 53 18.54 -8.28 -1.39
CA LYS A 53 18.68 -7.37 -0.24
C LYS A 53 17.48 -6.43 -0.12
N ALA A 54 16.99 -6.26 1.10
CA ALA A 54 16.14 -5.13 1.43
C ALA A 54 16.92 -3.84 1.17
N CYS A 55 16.44 -2.99 0.26
CA CYS A 55 17.08 -1.70 0.02
C CYS A 55 16.95 -0.74 1.20
N GLY A 56 16.03 -1.01 2.15
CA GLY A 56 15.84 -0.19 3.35
C GLY A 56 15.26 1.20 3.09
N GLY A 57 15.00 1.55 1.83
CA GLY A 57 14.48 2.84 1.44
C GLY A 57 13.05 3.10 1.94
N TYR A 58 12.73 4.37 2.12
CA TYR A 58 11.38 4.77 2.52
C TYR A 58 10.37 4.56 1.39
N LEU A 59 9.18 4.07 1.78
CA LEU A 59 8.04 3.93 0.90
C LEU A 59 7.21 5.21 0.94
N LYS A 60 6.95 5.78 -0.23
CA LYS A 60 6.07 6.92 -0.39
C LYS A 60 4.65 6.46 -0.72
N PRO A 61 3.62 7.06 -0.10
CA PRO A 61 2.23 6.76 -0.43
C PRO A 61 1.84 7.34 -1.79
N GLY A 62 1.18 6.53 -2.61
CA GLY A 62 0.54 6.95 -3.85
C GLY A 62 -0.95 7.23 -3.65
N LYS A 63 -1.60 7.68 -4.73
CA LYS A 63 -3.05 7.91 -4.76
C LYS A 63 -3.79 6.56 -4.69
N PRO A 64 -4.68 6.34 -3.71
CA PRO A 64 -5.49 5.14 -3.67
C PRO A 64 -6.33 4.99 -4.94
N TYR A 65 -6.51 3.75 -5.38
CA TYR A 65 -7.34 3.41 -6.54
C TYR A 65 -8.23 2.23 -6.21
N ARG A 66 -9.37 2.13 -6.88
CA ARG A 66 -10.34 1.07 -6.64
C ARG A 66 -10.27 0.03 -7.75
N VAL A 67 -10.16 -1.24 -7.37
CA VAL A 67 -10.33 -2.37 -8.28
C VAL A 67 -11.48 -3.21 -7.73
N ASP A 68 -12.52 -3.37 -8.54
CA ASP A 68 -13.82 -3.93 -8.15
C ASP A 68 -14.42 -3.19 -6.93
N ARG A 69 -14.39 -3.85 -5.76
CA ARG A 69 -14.94 -3.35 -4.49
C ARG A 69 -13.86 -3.12 -3.43
N ILE A 70 -12.60 -3.27 -3.79
CA ILE A 70 -11.45 -3.18 -2.88
C ILE A 70 -10.67 -1.91 -3.20
N ASP A 71 -10.46 -1.08 -2.20
CA ASP A 71 -9.54 0.04 -2.29
C ASP A 71 -8.11 -0.48 -2.17
N TRP A 72 -7.25 -0.05 -3.09
CA TRP A 72 -5.85 -0.37 -3.13
C TRP A 72 -5.01 0.87 -2.86
N TYR A 73 -3.96 0.69 -2.07
CA TYR A 73 -3.12 1.75 -1.54
C TYR A 73 -1.69 1.53 -2.06
N PRO A 74 -1.33 2.17 -3.19
CA PRO A 74 -0.03 1.98 -3.83
C PRO A 74 1.09 2.67 -3.07
N THR A 75 2.27 2.07 -3.07
CA THR A 75 3.51 2.61 -2.53
C THR A 75 4.62 2.48 -3.55
N THR A 76 5.53 3.44 -3.52
CA THR A 76 6.75 3.42 -4.33
C THR A 76 7.95 3.63 -3.43
N CYS A 77 8.97 2.79 -3.56
CA CYS A 77 10.23 2.99 -2.86
C CYS A 77 11.02 4.11 -3.54
N GLY A 78 11.38 5.14 -2.78
CA GLY A 78 12.19 6.25 -3.29
C GLY A 78 13.64 5.87 -3.63
N THR A 79 14.11 4.71 -3.20
CA THR A 79 15.51 4.27 -3.39
C THR A 79 15.67 3.30 -4.55
N CYS A 80 14.86 2.23 -4.60
CA CYS A 80 14.99 1.19 -5.63
C CYS A 80 13.88 1.23 -6.69
N GLY A 81 12.94 2.19 -6.60
CA GLY A 81 11.83 2.32 -7.53
C GLY A 81 10.78 1.21 -7.44
N ASN A 82 10.90 0.28 -6.47
CA ASN A 82 9.96 -0.82 -6.35
C ASN A 82 8.56 -0.31 -5.97
N GLU A 83 7.57 -0.76 -6.74
CA GLU A 83 6.16 -0.44 -6.53
C GLU A 83 5.45 -1.64 -5.91
N ALA A 84 4.52 -1.35 -4.99
CA ALA A 84 3.68 -2.37 -4.36
C ALA A 84 2.39 -1.74 -3.86
N ALA A 85 1.29 -2.48 -3.85
CA ALA A 85 0.01 -1.99 -3.35
C ALA A 85 -0.53 -2.84 -2.20
N ALA A 86 -1.07 -2.19 -1.18
CA ALA A 86 -1.74 -2.84 -0.05
C ALA A 86 -3.26 -2.70 -0.15
N ARG A 87 -4.00 -3.68 0.39
CA ARG A 87 -5.46 -3.67 0.35
C ARG A 87 -6.04 -2.82 1.48
N GLY A 88 -7.10 -2.10 1.21
CA GLY A 88 -7.92 -1.38 2.17
C GLY A 88 -8.90 -2.26 2.96
N PRO A 89 -9.78 -1.63 3.76
CA PRO A 89 -10.92 -2.32 4.36
C PRO A 89 -11.73 -3.01 3.26
N SER A 90 -12.00 -4.31 3.44
CA SER A 90 -13.05 -4.94 2.64
C SER A 90 -14.38 -4.34 3.07
N PRO A 91 -15.31 -4.05 2.12
CA PRO A 91 -16.65 -3.61 2.49
C PRO A 91 -17.26 -4.62 3.46
N PRO A 92 -18.00 -4.16 4.49
CA PRO A 92 -18.62 -5.06 5.43
C PRO A 92 -19.48 -6.06 4.66
N ARG A 93 -19.23 -7.35 4.84
CA ARG A 93 -20.11 -8.39 4.32
C ARG A 93 -21.50 -8.09 4.85
N ARG A 94 -22.44 -7.68 3.99
CA ARG A 94 -23.86 -7.67 4.35
C ARG A 94 -24.17 -9.09 4.83
N ARG A 95 -24.38 -9.27 6.15
CA ARG A 95 -25.01 -10.48 6.67
C ARG A 95 -26.37 -10.53 5.98
N LYS A 96 -26.58 -11.55 5.11
CA LYS A 96 -27.92 -11.92 4.68
C LYS A 96 -28.69 -12.23 5.96
N ARG A 97 -29.70 -11.42 6.25
CA ARG A 97 -30.66 -11.66 7.32
C ARG A 97 -31.74 -12.59 6.80
#